data_AF-A0A3N7EN05-F1
#
_entry.id   AF-A0A3N7EN05-F1
#
_cell.length_a   1.000
_cell.length_b   1.000
_cell.length_c   1.000
_cell.angle_alpha   90.00
_cell.angle_beta   90.00
_cell.angle_gamma   90.00
#
_symmetry.space_group_name_H-M   'P 1'
#
loop_
_entity.id
_entity.type
_entity.pdbx_description
1 polymer ?
#
loop_
_entity_poly.entity_id
_entity_poly.type
_entity_poly.pdbx_seq_one_letter_code
_entity_poly.pdbx_strand_id
1 'polypeptide(L)'
;MEIEEGQAQVIQKFVNKASTLETTSSLANLIVEATSHPSLFAFSEILSLPNILQLQGTEDSAYILLRLFGYGTWRDYKGNSAMLPKLSQDQILKLKQLTVVTLSGTNKVLSYNKLQEQLEVSNVRELEDFLKNDCMIRCNLQQRGISCMGSLGV
;
A
#
# COMPACT_ATOMS: atom_id res chain seq x y z
N MET A 1 -2.17 -20.26 5.54
CA MET A 1 -2.94 -19.34 4.66
C MET A 1 -3.72 -18.30 5.48
N GLU A 2 -3.34 -18.00 6.73
CA GLU A 2 -4.13 -17.14 7.63
C GLU A 2 -4.04 -15.64 7.33
N ILE A 3 -3.01 -15.20 6.60
CA ILE A 3 -2.81 -13.78 6.28
C ILE A 3 -3.78 -13.29 5.19
N GLU A 4 -4.14 -14.15 4.23
CA GLU A 4 -5.08 -13.80 3.15
C GLU A 4 -6.54 -13.79 3.61
N GLU A 5 -6.95 -14.72 4.49
CA GLU A 5 -8.33 -14.78 5.00
C GLU A 5 -8.67 -13.60 5.92
N GLY A 6 -7.73 -13.16 6.77
CA GLY A 6 -7.93 -12.01 7.65
C GLY A 6 -8.12 -10.71 6.87
N GLN A 7 -7.38 -10.54 5.77
CA GLN A 7 -7.47 -9.34 4.95
C GLN A 7 -8.82 -9.25 4.21
N ALA A 8 -9.31 -10.37 3.67
CA ALA A 8 -10.60 -10.41 2.98
C ALA A 8 -11.77 -9.96 3.87
N GLN A 9 -11.79 -10.40 5.14
CA GLN A 9 -12.82 -9.96 6.10
C GLN A 9 -12.74 -8.46 6.38
N VAL A 10 -11.54 -7.92 6.50
CA VAL A 10 -11.31 -6.48 6.73
C VAL A 10 -11.76 -5.68 5.51
N ILE A 11 -11.38 -6.09 4.29
CA ILE A 11 -11.83 -5.46 3.04
C ILE A 11 -13.35 -5.45 2.98
N GLN A 12 -13.99 -6.61 3.16
CA GLN A 12 -15.46 -6.73 3.12
C GLN A 12 -16.14 -5.81 4.14
N LYS A 13 -15.58 -5.69 5.36
CA LYS A 13 -16.08 -4.75 6.37
C LYS A 13 -15.99 -3.30 5.90
N PHE A 14 -14.87 -2.90 5.30
CA PHE A 14 -14.69 -1.56 4.75
C PHE A 14 -15.55 -1.31 3.52
N VAL A 15 -15.73 -2.30 2.65
CA VAL A 15 -16.58 -2.23 1.46
C VAL A 15 -18.04 -2.04 1.86
N ASN A 16 -18.52 -2.83 2.82
CA ASN A 16 -19.87 -2.69 3.36
C ASN A 16 -20.08 -1.32 4.02
N LYS A 17 -19.13 -0.85 4.83
CA LYS A 17 -19.19 0.52 5.38
C LYS A 17 -19.21 1.56 4.26
N ALA A 18 -18.31 1.49 3.29
CA ALA A 18 -18.23 2.46 2.20
C ALA A 18 -19.48 2.44 1.32
N SER A 19 -20.17 1.30 1.19
CA SER A 19 -21.43 1.16 0.47
C SER A 19 -22.60 1.89 1.15
N THR A 20 -22.57 2.02 2.48
CA THR A 20 -23.62 2.72 3.25
C THR A 20 -23.33 4.21 3.45
N LEU A 21 -22.09 4.64 3.19
CA LEU A 21 -21.67 6.02 3.33
C LEU A 21 -21.79 6.76 2.00
N GLU A 22 -22.63 7.79 1.96
CA GLU A 22 -22.83 8.65 0.79
C GLU A 22 -22.10 10.00 0.92
N THR A 23 -21.60 10.32 2.12
CA THR A 23 -21.01 11.64 2.42
C THR A 23 -19.49 11.61 2.23
N THR A 24 -18.94 12.61 1.53
CA THR A 24 -17.50 12.77 1.29
C THR A 24 -16.67 12.71 2.57
N SER A 25 -17.09 13.40 3.64
CA SER A 25 -16.38 13.39 4.93
C SER A 25 -16.31 12.01 5.57
N SER A 26 -17.38 11.22 5.46
CA SER A 26 -17.44 9.86 6.00
C SER A 26 -16.56 8.90 5.20
N LEU A 27 -16.56 9.04 3.87
CA LEU A 27 -15.67 8.30 2.99
C LEU A 27 -14.20 8.67 3.24
N ALA A 28 -13.89 9.95 3.46
CA ALA A 28 -12.55 10.40 3.82
C ALA A 28 -12.07 9.77 5.14
N ASN A 29 -12.90 9.78 6.18
CA ASN A 29 -12.59 9.10 7.45
C ASN A 29 -12.38 7.60 7.27
N LEU A 30 -13.20 6.95 6.45
CA LEU A 30 -13.04 5.53 6.14
C LEU A 30 -11.71 5.26 5.43
N ILE A 31 -11.30 6.13 4.50
CA ILE A 31 -10.01 6.02 3.80
C ILE A 31 -8.85 6.17 4.80
N VAL A 32 -8.94 7.11 5.73
CA VAL A 32 -7.92 7.29 6.78
C VAL A 32 -7.86 6.05 7.69
N GLU A 33 -9.01 5.49 8.09
CA GLU A 33 -9.11 4.26 8.88
C GLU A 33 -8.48 3.07 8.12
N ALA A 34 -8.85 2.91 6.84
CA ALA A 34 -8.36 1.86 5.96
C ALA A 34 -6.85 1.97 5.71
N THR A 35 -6.35 3.15 5.36
CA THR A 35 -4.91 3.41 5.13
C THR A 35 -4.09 3.28 6.40
N SER A 36 -4.68 3.42 7.58
CA SER A 36 -4.00 3.20 8.87
C SER A 36 -4.04 1.72 9.32
N HIS A 37 -4.95 0.91 8.80
CA HIS A 37 -5.18 -0.46 9.29
C HIS A 37 -4.06 -1.45 8.88
N PRO A 38 -3.26 -2.00 9.81
CA PRO A 38 -2.01 -2.72 9.49
C PRO A 38 -2.19 -3.99 8.64
N SER A 39 -3.36 -4.62 8.68
CA SER A 39 -3.67 -5.82 7.88
C SER A 39 -4.34 -5.53 6.53
N LEU A 40 -4.54 -4.26 6.17
CA LEU A 40 -5.23 -3.87 4.94
C LEU A 40 -4.25 -3.33 3.92
N PHE A 41 -4.13 -4.03 2.79
CA PHE A 41 -3.21 -3.72 1.71
C PHE A 41 -3.87 -3.70 0.32
N ALA A 42 -5.13 -4.12 0.23
CA ALA A 42 -5.87 -4.16 -1.02
C ALA A 42 -6.96 -3.11 -0.95
N PHE A 43 -6.79 -2.07 -1.76
CA PHE A 43 -7.71 -0.94 -1.85
C PHE A 43 -8.50 -0.95 -3.14
N SER A 44 -8.19 -1.86 -4.08
CA SER A 44 -8.84 -1.95 -5.39
C SER A 44 -10.34 -2.20 -5.28
N GLU A 45 -10.78 -3.04 -4.33
CA GLU A 45 -12.22 -3.28 -4.12
C GLU A 45 -12.93 -2.04 -3.58
N ILE A 46 -12.32 -1.35 -2.59
CA ILE A 46 -12.87 -0.12 -2.03
C ILE A 46 -12.94 0.97 -3.12
N LEU A 47 -11.90 1.07 -3.96
CA LEU A 47 -11.85 2.05 -5.04
C LEU A 47 -12.83 1.74 -6.19
N SER A 48 -13.22 0.47 -6.36
CA SER A 48 -14.20 0.06 -7.36
C SER A 48 -15.65 0.35 -6.94
N LEU A 49 -15.87 0.85 -5.72
CA LEU A 49 -17.22 1.19 -5.25
C LEU A 49 -17.75 2.45 -5.94
N PRO A 50 -19.04 2.46 -6.32
CA PRO A 50 -19.65 3.62 -6.98
C PRO A 50 -19.60 4.89 -6.11
N ASN A 51 -19.67 4.76 -4.79
CA ASN A 51 -19.58 5.91 -3.86
C ASN A 51 -18.20 6.57 -3.90
N ILE A 52 -17.14 5.78 -4.07
CA ILE A 52 -15.76 6.28 -4.20
C ILE A 52 -15.50 6.80 -5.62
N LEU A 53 -16.06 6.14 -6.63
CA LEU A 53 -15.98 6.61 -8.02
C LEU A 53 -16.71 7.94 -8.22
N GLN A 54 -17.74 8.26 -7.42
CA GLN A 54 -18.35 9.58 -7.43
C GLN A 54 -17.41 10.69 -6.96
N LEU A 55 -16.42 10.36 -6.12
CA LEU A 55 -15.34 11.27 -5.72
C LEU A 55 -14.22 11.35 -6.78
N GLN A 56 -14.27 10.52 -7.82
CA GLN A 56 -13.29 10.59 -8.90
C GLN A 56 -13.48 11.88 -9.71
N GLY A 57 -12.61 12.85 -9.47
CA GLY A 57 -12.64 14.17 -10.11
C GLY A 57 -12.83 15.31 -9.13
N THR A 58 -13.12 15.03 -7.86
CA THR A 58 -12.95 16.03 -6.80
C THR A 58 -11.47 16.11 -6.43
N GLU A 59 -10.98 17.31 -6.11
CA GLU A 59 -9.63 17.51 -5.55
C GLU A 59 -9.55 17.05 -4.08
N ASP A 60 -10.33 16.03 -3.72
CA ASP A 60 -10.34 15.45 -2.39
C ASP A 60 -9.03 14.73 -2.15
N SER A 61 -8.27 15.27 -1.21
CA SER A 61 -6.98 14.69 -0.80
C SER A 61 -7.12 13.24 -0.31
N ALA A 62 -8.28 12.87 0.26
CA ALA A 62 -8.57 11.50 0.65
C ALA A 62 -8.72 10.55 -0.56
N TYR A 63 -9.39 10.96 -1.63
CA TYR A 63 -9.53 10.14 -2.83
C TYR A 63 -8.17 9.92 -3.51
N ILE A 64 -7.39 11.00 -3.64
CA ILE A 64 -6.04 10.95 -4.20
C ILE A 64 -5.16 10.02 -3.35
N LEU A 65 -5.29 10.09 -2.03
CA LEU A 65 -4.59 9.19 -1.10
C LEU A 65 -4.98 7.72 -1.33
N LEU A 66 -6.28 7.41 -1.43
CA LEU A 66 -6.72 6.04 -1.66
C LEU A 66 -6.19 5.50 -3.00
N ARG A 67 -6.23 6.32 -4.05
CA ARG A 67 -5.71 5.97 -5.38
C ARG A 67 -4.21 5.69 -5.33
N LEU A 68 -3.46 6.51 -4.59
CA LEU A 68 -2.04 6.32 -4.35
C LEU A 68 -1.75 4.99 -3.63
N PHE A 69 -2.54 4.62 -2.62
CA PHE A 69 -2.39 3.33 -1.94
C PHE A 69 -2.81 2.14 -2.80
N GLY A 70 -3.75 2.31 -3.73
CA GLY A 70 -4.21 1.25 -4.63
C GLY A 70 -3.30 0.99 -5.84
N TYR A 71 -2.73 2.05 -6.42
CA TYR A 71 -2.03 2.01 -7.71
C TYR A 71 -0.70 2.75 -7.74
N GLY A 72 -0.42 3.57 -6.74
CA GLY A 72 0.76 4.42 -6.69
C GLY A 72 1.93 3.81 -5.92
N THR A 73 3.03 4.54 -5.94
CA THR A 73 4.26 4.22 -5.20
C THR A 73 4.61 5.29 -4.18
N TRP A 74 5.58 5.00 -3.32
CA TRP A 74 6.16 6.01 -2.43
C TRP A 74 6.66 7.27 -3.18
N ARG A 75 7.18 7.14 -4.40
CA ARG A 75 7.58 8.31 -5.21
C ARG A 75 6.39 9.17 -5.63
N ASP A 76 5.27 8.53 -6.01
CA ASP A 76 4.05 9.25 -6.38
C ASP A 76 3.51 10.08 -5.20
N TYR A 77 3.65 9.59 -3.97
CA TYR A 77 3.30 10.36 -2.77
C TYR A 77 4.13 11.64 -2.67
N LYS A 78 5.45 11.52 -2.88
CA LYS A 78 6.36 12.66 -2.81
C LYS A 78 6.14 13.67 -3.94
N GLY A 79 5.75 13.21 -5.12
CA GLY A 79 5.31 14.10 -6.20
C GLY A 79 4.04 14.88 -5.85
N ASN A 80 3.13 14.26 -5.08
CA ASN A 80 1.84 14.81 -4.71
C ASN A 80 1.79 15.35 -3.26
N SER A 81 2.94 15.50 -2.58
CA SER A 81 2.98 15.88 -1.16
C SER A 81 2.44 17.29 -0.89
N ALA A 82 2.31 18.11 -1.93
CA ALA A 82 1.67 19.43 -1.85
C ALA A 82 0.13 19.35 -1.75
N MET A 83 -0.48 18.29 -2.28
CA MET A 83 -1.93 18.08 -2.31
C MET A 83 -2.41 17.06 -1.28
N LEU A 84 -1.51 16.26 -0.73
CA LEU A 84 -1.82 15.18 0.21
C LEU A 84 -1.56 15.59 1.67
N PRO A 85 -2.39 15.12 2.62
CA PRO A 85 -2.12 15.30 4.04
C PRO A 85 -0.84 14.54 4.43
N LYS A 86 -0.17 15.04 5.47
CA LYS A 86 1.02 14.38 6.03
C LYS A 86 0.65 12.99 6.53
N LEU A 87 1.29 11.98 5.97
CA LEU A 87 1.12 10.59 6.41
C LEU A 87 1.84 10.33 7.74
N SER A 88 1.19 9.51 8.57
CA SER A 88 1.80 8.96 9.78
C SER A 88 2.89 7.94 9.44
N GLN A 89 3.81 7.68 10.36
CA GLN A 89 4.90 6.72 10.16
C GLN A 89 4.37 5.32 9.73
N ASP A 90 3.26 4.86 10.29
CA ASP A 90 2.62 3.60 9.92
C ASP A 90 2.11 3.59 8.47
N GLN A 91 1.52 4.69 8.02
CA GLN A 91 1.05 4.84 6.64
C GLN A 91 2.22 4.89 5.65
N ILE A 92 3.32 5.55 6.03
CA ILE A 92 4.56 5.60 5.26
C ILE A 92 5.13 4.18 5.09
N LEU A 93 5.24 3.44 6.20
CA LEU A 93 5.72 2.06 6.18
C LEU A 93 4.82 1.18 5.30
N LYS A 94 3.50 1.33 5.39
CA LYS A 94 2.56 0.61 4.54
C LYS A 94 2.70 0.94 3.07
N LEU A 95 2.81 2.21 2.72
CA LEU A 95 2.97 2.61 1.32
C LEU A 95 4.28 2.06 0.73
N LYS A 96 5.34 2.04 1.55
CA LYS A 96 6.59 1.36 1.23
C LYS A 96 6.39 -0.15 1.03
N GLN A 97 5.67 -0.83 1.92
CA GLN A 97 5.35 -2.27 1.80
C GLN A 97 4.60 -2.57 0.50
N LEU A 98 3.55 -1.79 0.19
CA LEU A 98 2.77 -1.92 -1.04
C LEU A 98 3.62 -1.72 -2.29
N THR A 99 4.51 -0.72 -2.27
CA THR A 99 5.44 -0.48 -3.37
C THR A 99 6.29 -1.72 -3.65
N VAL A 100 6.81 -2.38 -2.60
CA VAL A 100 7.57 -3.63 -2.76
C VAL A 100 6.70 -4.75 -3.33
N VAL A 101 5.50 -4.95 -2.82
CA VAL A 101 4.56 -5.99 -3.28
C VAL A 101 4.14 -5.79 -4.75
N THR A 102 3.94 -4.55 -5.16
CA THR A 102 3.62 -4.20 -6.55
C THR A 102 4.82 -4.44 -7.48
N LEU A 103 6.03 -4.05 -7.04
CA LEU A 103 7.27 -4.30 -7.78
C LEU A 103 7.57 -5.78 -7.91
N SER A 104 7.30 -6.57 -6.86
CA SER A 104 7.47 -8.02 -6.85
C SER A 104 6.49 -8.70 -7.81
N GLY A 105 5.25 -8.20 -7.90
CA GLY A 105 4.27 -8.70 -8.86
C GLY A 105 4.65 -8.46 -10.31
N THR A 106 5.35 -7.36 -10.59
CA THR A 106 5.74 -6.98 -11.96
C THR A 106 7.08 -7.58 -12.38
N ASN A 107 8.02 -7.75 -11.44
CA ASN A 107 9.36 -8.26 -11.73
C ASN A 107 9.65 -9.56 -10.96
N LYS A 108 10.01 -10.63 -11.69
CA LYS A 108 10.47 -11.90 -11.10
C LYS A 108 11.78 -11.78 -10.32
N VAL A 109 12.55 -10.73 -10.57
CA VAL A 109 13.80 -10.41 -9.88
C VAL A 109 13.70 -8.99 -9.37
N LEU A 110 13.75 -8.84 -8.05
CA LEU A 110 13.79 -7.54 -7.40
C LEU A 110 15.25 -7.08 -7.24
N SER A 111 15.61 -5.99 -7.92
CA SER A 111 16.92 -5.36 -7.76
C SER A 111 16.92 -4.41 -6.56
N TYR A 112 17.92 -4.55 -5.68
CA TYR A 112 18.09 -3.66 -4.53
C TYR A 112 18.21 -2.19 -4.91
N ASN A 113 18.87 -1.87 -6.03
CA ASN A 113 18.95 -0.50 -6.53
C ASN A 113 17.56 0.08 -6.83
N LYS A 114 16.70 -0.68 -7.51
CA LYS A 114 15.32 -0.26 -7.79
C LYS A 114 14.53 -0.06 -6.50
N LEU A 115 14.65 -0.98 -5.54
CA LEU A 115 13.97 -0.88 -4.25
C LEU A 115 14.44 0.36 -3.47
N GLN A 116 15.76 0.59 -3.39
CA GLN A 116 16.33 1.76 -2.73
C GLN A 116 15.86 3.07 -3.38
N GLU A 117 15.85 3.17 -4.71
CA GLU A 117 15.33 4.36 -5.39
C GLU A 117 13.82 4.55 -5.22
N GLN A 118 13.04 3.47 -5.08
CA GLN A 118 11.59 3.55 -4.94
C GLN A 118 11.18 3.89 -3.50
N LEU A 119 11.88 3.32 -2.52
CA LEU A 119 11.62 3.50 -1.09
C LEU A 119 12.39 4.69 -0.48
N GLU A 120 13.29 5.29 -1.26
CA GLU A 120 14.29 6.29 -0.84
C GLU A 120 15.05 5.87 0.41
N VAL A 121 15.47 4.61 0.43
CA VAL A 121 16.29 4.06 1.51
C VAL A 121 17.72 4.03 0.99
N SER A 122 18.60 4.80 1.64
CA SER A 122 20.02 4.87 1.25
C SER A 122 20.83 3.66 1.73
N ASN A 123 20.30 2.91 2.70
CA ASN A 123 21.03 1.85 3.39
C ASN A 123 20.47 0.46 3.07
N VAL A 124 21.27 -0.39 2.43
CA VAL A 124 20.88 -1.76 2.06
C VAL A 124 20.45 -2.58 3.28
N ARG A 125 21.10 -2.40 4.44
CA ARG A 125 20.74 -3.09 5.67
C ARG A 125 19.35 -2.75 6.18
N GLU A 126 18.96 -1.48 6.11
CA GLU A 126 17.63 -1.03 6.51
C GLU A 126 16.56 -1.61 5.58
N LEU A 127 16.87 -1.65 4.28
CA LEU A 127 16.00 -2.33 3.30
C LEU A 127 15.88 -3.83 3.59
N GLU A 128 16.98 -4.53 3.86
CA GLU A 128 16.95 -5.95 4.20
C GLU A 128 16.19 -6.24 5.49
N ASP A 129 16.40 -5.41 6.52
CA ASP A 129 15.69 -5.51 7.80
C ASP A 129 14.19 -5.31 7.60
N PHE A 130 13.80 -4.30 6.81
CA PHE A 130 12.41 -4.06 6.42
C PHE A 130 11.81 -5.27 5.69
N LEU A 131 12.48 -5.78 4.64
CA LEU A 131 12.00 -6.94 3.87
C LEU A 131 11.90 -8.22 4.72
N LYS A 132 12.79 -8.40 5.70
CA LYS A 132 12.80 -9.58 6.59
C LYS A 132 11.75 -9.49 7.70
N ASN A 133 11.61 -8.31 8.31
CA ASN A 133 10.69 -8.05 9.40
C ASN A 133 9.24 -8.01 8.91
N ASP A 134 9.01 -7.57 7.68
CA ASP A 134 7.68 -7.61 7.08
C ASP A 134 7.28 -9.01 6.61
N CYS A 135 6.57 -9.72 7.51
CA CYS A 135 6.02 -11.04 7.26
C CYS A 135 5.18 -11.10 5.98
N MET A 136 4.46 -10.03 5.65
CA MET A 136 3.64 -9.97 4.44
C MET A 136 4.48 -9.93 3.16
N ILE A 137 5.53 -9.09 3.11
CA ILE A 137 6.44 -9.06 1.97
C ILE A 137 7.09 -10.43 1.83
N ARG A 138 7.56 -11.01 2.94
CA ARG A 138 8.18 -12.34 2.97
C ARG A 138 7.25 -13.42 2.43
N CYS A 139 6.00 -13.48 2.89
CA CYS A 139 5.00 -14.42 2.39
C CYS A 139 4.70 -14.19 0.89
N ASN A 140 4.58 -12.93 0.44
CA ASN A 140 4.32 -12.63 -0.96
C ASN A 140 5.48 -13.04 -1.88
N LEU A 141 6.72 -12.72 -1.49
CA LEU A 141 7.93 -13.10 -2.22
C LEU A 141 8.10 -14.63 -2.27
N GLN A 142 7.84 -15.30 -1.15
CA GLN A 142 7.94 -16.76 -1.04
C GLN A 142 6.88 -17.47 -1.89
N GLN A 143 5.61 -17.03 -1.83
CA GLN A 143 4.54 -17.59 -2.67
C GLN A 143 4.82 -17.42 -4.16
N ARG A 144 5.48 -16.33 -4.56
CA ARG A 144 5.78 -16.02 -5.97
C ARG A 144 7.11 -16.56 -6.47
N GLY A 145 7.92 -17.21 -5.61
CA GLY A 145 9.23 -17.74 -5.98
C GLY A 145 10.21 -16.66 -6.46
N ILE A 146 10.10 -15.44 -5.91
CA ILE A 146 10.93 -14.30 -6.32
C ILE A 146 12.29 -14.40 -5.63
N SER A 147 13.37 -14.51 -6.43
CA SER A 147 14.73 -14.37 -5.93
C SER A 147 15.13 -12.91 -5.84
N CYS A 148 15.41 -12.43 -4.62
CA CYS A 148 16.07 -11.15 -4.41
C CYS A 148 17.53 -11.26 -4.84
N MET A 149 17.87 -10.74 -6.02
CA MET A 149 19.22 -10.78 -6.55
C MET A 149 20.03 -9.67 -5.89
N GLY A 150 20.83 -10.05 -4.89
CA GLY A 150 21.59 -9.15 -4.02
C GLY A 150 21.57 -9.55 -2.55
N SER A 151 21.12 -10.78 -2.23
CA SER A 151 21.39 -11.39 -0.93
C SER A 151 22.86 -11.23 -0.61
N LEU A 152 23.18 -10.48 0.45
CA LEU A 152 24.46 -10.63 1.12
C LEU A 152 24.51 -12.10 1.58
N GLY A 153 25.18 -12.92 0.78
CA GLY A 153 25.63 -14.23 1.20
C GLY A 153 26.55 -14.01 2.39
N VAL A 154 26.00 -14.21 3.59
CA VAL A 154 26.74 -14.51 4.81
C VAL A 154 26.10 -15.74 5.43
#